data_AF-A0A937DI90-F1
#
_entry.id   AF-A0A937DI90-F1
#
_cell.length_a   1.000
_cell.length_b   1.000
_cell.length_c   1.000
_cell.angle_alpha   90.00
_cell.angle_beta   90.00
_cell.angle_gamma   90.00
#
_symmetry.space_group_name_H-M   'P 1'
#
loop_
_entity.id
_entity.type
_entity.pdbx_description
1 polymer ?
#
loop_
_entity_poly.entity_id
_entity_poly.type
_entity_poly.pdbx_seq_one_letter_code
_entity_poly.pdbx_strand_id
1 'polypeptide(L)' 'MGHLRRVIVKYTSRKDNLGYFHRFVYMQNNYETVTKALIEMDSGDLELYDLRSVKFIDKPNKNSSEKLP' A
#
# COMPACT_ATOMS: atom_id res chain seq x y z
N MET A 1 -11.74 -3.96 -16.21
CA MET A 1 -10.38 -3.88 -15.63
C MET A 1 -10.54 -3.40 -14.20
N GLY A 2 -10.17 -4.21 -13.20
CA GLY A 2 -10.24 -3.77 -11.81
C GLY A 2 -9.15 -2.72 -11.55
N HIS A 3 -9.53 -1.53 -11.09
CA HIS A 3 -8.55 -0.53 -10.69
C HIS A 3 -7.81 -1.03 -9.44
N LEU A 4 -6.48 -1.03 -9.49
CA LEU A 4 -5.66 -1.36 -8.33
C LEU A 4 -5.96 -0.38 -7.18
N ARG A 5 -5.91 -0.89 -5.95
CA ARG A 5 -6.26 -0.09 -4.78
C ARG A 5 -5.12 0.85 -4.40
N ARG A 6 -5.45 2.11 -4.13
CA ARG A 6 -4.48 3.13 -3.74
C ARG A 6 -3.95 2.90 -2.32
N VAL A 7 -2.65 3.08 -2.14
CA VAL A 7 -1.97 2.94 -0.85
C VAL A 7 -1.03 4.11 -0.55
N ILE A 8 -0.81 4.34 0.73
CA ILE A 8 0.29 5.14 1.27
C ILE A 8 1.29 4.16 1.90
N VAL A 9 2.57 4.33 1.56
CA VAL A 9 3.70 3.67 2.19
C VAL A 9 4.23 4.55 3.34
N LYS A 10 4.23 4.02 4.55
CA LYS A 10 4.76 4.67 5.75
C LYS A 10 6.25 4.36 5.91
N TYR A 11 6.94 5.19 6.69
CA TYR A 11 8.34 5.00 7.08
C TYR A 11 9.33 4.99 5.91
N THR A 12 8.91 5.44 4.72
CA THR A 12 9.81 5.72 3.60
C THR A 12 10.39 7.13 3.74
N SER A 13 11.67 7.29 3.38
CA SER A 13 12.32 8.60 3.29
C SER A 13 11.97 9.36 2.01
N ARG A 14 11.24 8.71 1.09
CA ARG A 14 10.82 9.31 -0.18
C ARG A 14 9.76 10.37 0.05
N LYS A 15 9.89 11.46 -0.71
CA LYS A 15 8.91 12.54 -0.77
C LYS A 15 7.57 12.05 -1.33
N ASP A 16 7.62 11.10 -2.26
CA ASP A 16 6.47 10.46 -2.88
C ASP A 16 6.29 9.05 -2.30
N ASN A 17 5.25 8.89 -1.49
CA ASN A 17 4.97 7.64 -0.76
C ASN A 17 3.63 7.01 -1.16
N LEU A 18 3.10 7.41 -2.31
CA LEU A 18 1.84 6.92 -2.86
C LEU A 18 2.12 5.86 -3.93
N GLY A 19 1.22 4.89 -4.02
CA GLY A 19 1.30 3.82 -4.99
C GLY A 19 0.01 3.01 -5.10
N TYR A 20 0.08 1.93 -5.86
CA TYR A 20 -1.00 1.00 -6.11
C TYR A 20 -0.62 -0.40 -5.62
N PHE A 21 -1.49 -1.00 -4.81
CA PHE A 21 -1.29 -2.37 -4.35
C PHE A 21 -1.54 -3.36 -5.48
N HIS A 22 -0.54 -4.19 -5.78
CA HIS A 22 -0.64 -5.29 -6.74
C HIS A 22 -1.07 -6.58 -6.07
N ARG A 23 -0.20 -7.13 -5.22
CA ARG A 23 -0.40 -8.44 -4.58
C ARG A 23 0.52 -8.62 -3.36
N PHE A 24 0.22 -9.65 -2.57
CA PHE A 24 1.18 -10.18 -1.61
C PHE A 24 2.22 -11.04 -2.34
N VAL A 25 3.45 -11.01 -1.83
CA VAL A 25 4.58 -11.81 -2.32
C VAL A 25 5.16 -12.56 -1.14
N TYR A 26 5.22 -13.89 -1.28
CA TYR A 26 5.81 -14.79 -0.30
C TYR A 26 7.25 -15.11 -0.73
N MET A 27 8.19 -14.97 0.18
CA MET A 27 9.61 -15.15 -0.10
C MET A 27 10.26 -15.98 1.00
N GLN A 28 11.26 -16.77 0.64
CA GLN A 28 12.10 -17.47 1.60
C GLN A 28 13.25 -16.56 2.03
N ASN A 29 13.48 -16.45 3.33
CA ASN A 29 14.61 -15.71 3.91
C ASN A 29 15.17 -16.50 5.10
N ASN A 30 16.41 -16.98 5.00
CA ASN A 30 17.13 -17.70 6.05
C ASN A 30 16.25 -18.72 6.82
N TYR A 31 15.61 -19.64 6.08
CA TYR A 31 14.73 -20.70 6.60
C TYR A 31 13.34 -20.26 7.08
N GLU A 32 12.99 -18.98 6.96
CA GLU A 32 11.64 -18.48 7.24
C GLU A 32 10.91 -18.08 5.95
N THR A 33 9.58 -18.11 5.98
CA THR A 33 8.75 -17.53 4.92
C THR A 33 8.30 -16.13 5.34
N VAL A 34 8.70 -15.12 4.58
CA VAL A 34 8.33 -13.72 4.80
C VAL A 34 7.29 -13.32 3.76
N THR A 35 6.28 -12.55 4.19
CA THR A 35 5.28 -11.96 3.29
C THR A 35 5.53 -10.46 3.17
N LYS A 36 5.62 -9.96 1.93
CA LYS A 36 5.67 -8.53 1.60
C LYS A 36 4.53 -8.14 0.68
N ALA A 37 4.28 -6.83 0.56
CA ALA A 37 3.35 -6.27 -0.41
C ALA A 37 4.12 -5.72 -1.61
N LEU A 38 3.71 -6.10 -2.82
CA LEU A 38 4.21 -5.51 -4.06
C LEU A 38 3.38 -4.27 -4.39
N ILE A 39 4.05 -3.12 -4.44
CA ILE A 39 3.45 -1.82 -4.71
C ILE A 39 4.08 -1.24 -5.98
N GLU A 40 3.24 -0.74 -6.88
CA GLU A 40 3.67 0.13 -7.97
C GLU A 40 3.61 1.57 -7.48
N MET A 41 4.77 2.19 -7.33
CA MET A 41 4.92 3.56 -6.91
C MET A 41 4.48 4.51 -8.02
N ASP A 42 4.12 5.75 -7.69
CA ASP A 42 3.77 6.77 -8.69
C ASP A 42 4.91 7.10 -9.67
N SER A 43 6.16 6.80 -9.31
CA SER A 43 7.31 6.86 -10.22
C SER A 43 7.26 5.80 -11.34
N GLY A 44 6.39 4.79 -11.21
CA GLY A 44 6.35 3.60 -12.06
C GLY A 44 7.18 2.44 -11.54
N ASP A 45 7.93 2.62 -10.45
CA ASP A 45 8.76 1.56 -9.87
C ASP A 45 7.92 0.51 -9.14
N LEU A 46 8.27 -0.77 -9.31
CA LEU A 46 7.68 -1.89 -8.56
C LEU A 46 8.57 -2.26 -7.38
N GLU A 47 8.03 -2.17 -6.17
CA GLU A 47 8.80 -2.32 -4.94
C GLU A 47 8.09 -3.18 -3.89
N LEU A 48 8.90 -3.86 -3.07
CA LEU A 48 8.42 -4.72 -1.99
C LEU A 48 8.50 -4.01 -0.64
N TYR A 49 7.35 -3.87 0.00
CA TYR A 49 7.23 -3.25 1.31
C TYR A 49 6.75 -4.23 2.37
N ASP A 50 7.18 -4.02 3.61
CA ASP A 50 6.61 -4.74 4.74
C ASP A 50 5.14 -4.38 4.92
N LEU A 51 4.33 -5.38 5.29
CA LEU A 51 2.87 -5.23 5.38
C LEU A 51 2.46 -4.11 6.34
N ARG A 52 3.21 -3.91 7.43
CA ARG A 52 2.97 -2.86 8.42
C ARG A 52 3.18 -1.45 7.88
N SER A 53 3.95 -1.31 6.79
CA SER A 53 4.24 -0.03 6.15
C SER A 53 3.16 0.38 5.15
N VAL A 54 2.26 -0.52 4.74
CA VAL A 54 1.25 -0.24 3.70
C VAL A 54 -0.09 0.11 4.33
N LYS A 55 -0.66 1.26 3.95
CA LYS A 55 -2.02 1.69 4.35
C LYS A 55 -2.86 1.97 3.12
N PHE A 56 -3.97 1.24 2.97
CA PHE A 56 -4.96 1.53 1.92
C PHE A 56 -5.70 2.85 2.19
N ILE A 57 -5.91 3.65 1.14
CA ILE A 57 -6.50 5.00 1.22
C ILE A 57 -8.02 4.97 1.02
N ASP A 58 -8.56 3.87 0.51
CA ASP A 58 -9.94 3.72 0.05
C ASP A 58 -11.00 3.54 1.15
N LYS A 59 -10.65 3.76 2.42
CA LYS A 59 -11.68 3.95 3.45
C LYS A 59 -12.17 5.39 3.40
N PRO A 60 -13.44 5.66 3.01
CA PRO A 60 -14.04 6.94 3.35
C PRO A 60 -13.91 7.12 4.87
N ASN A 61 -13.44 8.30 5.28
CA ASN A 61 -13.50 8.70 6.67
C ASN A 61 -14.97 8.56 7.09
N LYS A 62 -15.30 7.66 8.02
CA LYS A 62 -16.67 7.50 8.55
C LYS A 62 -17.22 8.78 9.21
N ASN A 63 -16.44 9.86 9.25
CA ASN A 63 -16.75 11.13 9.89
C ASN A 63 -17.19 12.22 8.91
N SER A 64 -17.39 11.95 7.62
CA SER A 64 -17.87 12.94 6.64
C SER A 64 -19.34 12.79 6.27
N SER A 65 -20.13 12.03 7.04
CA SER A 65 -21.58 11.87 6.85
C SER A 65 -22.45 12.58 7.90
N GLU A 66 -21.91 13.55 8.63
CA GLU A 66 -22.71 14.50 9.41
C GLU A 66 -22.44 15.91 8.90
N LYS A 67 -23.16 16.28 7.83
CA LYS A 67 -23.77 17.60 7.63
C LYS A 67 -24.52 17.56 6.31
N LEU A 68 -25.80 17.25 6.40
CA LEU A 68 -26.83 17.66 5.45
C LEU A 68 -27.96 18.30 6.30
N PRO A 69 -28.63 19.32 5.74
CA PRO A 69 -29.14 20.51 6.42
C PRO A 69 -30.18 20.29 7.52
#